data_AF-A0A971W053-F1
#
_entry.id   AF-A0A971W053-F1
#
_cell.length_a   1.000
_cell.length_b   1.000
_cell.length_c   1.000
_cell.angle_alpha   90.00
_cell.angle_beta   90.00
_cell.angle_gamma   90.00
#
_symmetry.space_group_name_H-M   'P 1'
#
loop_
_entity.id
_entity.type
_entity.pdbx_description
1 polymer ?
#
loop_
_entity_poly.entity_id
_entity_poly.type
_entity_poly.pdbx_seq_one_letter_code
_entity_poly.pdbx_strand_id
1 'polypeptide(L)' 'MNALKQKFKDVVFAVLPVTIILLILNYTIAPIGRELVWRFIVGAVFIILGLGIFLFGADLAIQPIGQHMGSSITRKRSL' A
#
# COMPACT_ATOMS: atom_id res chain seq x y z
N MET A 1 12.82 -15.04 0.01
CA MET A 1 11.82 -14.40 -0.89
C MET A 1 12.14 -12.92 -0.97
N ASN A 2 12.36 -12.36 -2.16
CA ASN A 2 12.83 -10.98 -2.36
C ASN A 2 11.93 -9.98 -1.61
N ALA A 3 12.50 -9.08 -0.79
CA ALA A 3 11.75 -8.14 0.06
C ALA A 3 10.71 -7.31 -0.72
N LEU A 4 11.05 -6.90 -1.94
CA LEU A 4 10.13 -6.23 -2.85
C LEU A 4 8.89 -7.09 -3.18
N LYS A 5 9.07 -8.39 -3.48
CA LYS A 5 7.95 -9.31 -3.76
C LYS A 5 7.02 -9.45 -2.56
N GLN A 6 7.57 -9.43 -1.34
CA GLN A 6 6.75 -9.49 -0.13
C GLN A 6 5.88 -8.23 0.00
N LYS A 7 6.44 -7.04 -0.19
CA LYS A 7 5.67 -5.78 -0.11
C LYS A 7 4.56 -5.72 -1.15
N PHE A 8 4.86 -6.14 -2.38
CA PHE A 8 3.85 -6.27 -3.42
C PHE A 8 2.74 -7.24 -3.04
N LYS A 9 3.08 -8.39 -2.46
CA LYS A 9 2.09 -9.35 -1.96
C LYS A 9 1.20 -8.71 -0.89
N ASP A 10 1.78 -8.06 0.10
CA ASP A 10 1.04 -7.42 1.20
C ASP A 10 0.05 -6.36 0.67
N VAL A 11 0.50 -5.53 -0.27
CA VAL A 11 -0.35 -4.51 -0.91
C VAL A 11 -1.47 -5.15 -1.73
N VAL A 12 -1.18 -6.19 -2.51
CA VAL A 12 -2.20 -6.92 -3.28
C VAL A 12 -3.28 -7.49 -2.34
N PHE A 13 -2.88 -8.10 -1.22
CA PHE A 13 -3.82 -8.62 -0.24
C PHE A 13 -4.65 -7.54 0.45
N ALA A 14 -4.12 -6.32 0.59
CA ALA A 14 -4.86 -5.18 1.13
C ALA A 14 -5.85 -4.57 0.11
N VAL A 15 -5.47 -4.50 -1.17
CA VAL A 15 -6.28 -3.85 -2.23
C VAL A 15 -7.35 -4.77 -2.82
N LEU A 16 -7.11 -6.08 -2.84
CA LEU A 16 -8.06 -7.07 -3.36
C LEU A 16 -9.44 -7.02 -2.69
N PRO A 17 -9.56 -7.04 -1.34
CA PRO A 17 -10.84 -7.00 -0.65
C PRO A 17 -11.64 -5.75 -1.00
N VAL A 18 -10.98 -4.60 -1.06
CA VAL A 18 -11.60 -3.31 -1.43
C VAL A 18 -12.13 -3.35 -2.86
N THR A 19 -11.35 -3.92 -3.79
CA THR A 19 -11.75 -4.09 -5.19
C THR A 19 -12.94 -5.03 -5.32
N ILE A 20 -12.97 -6.14 -4.58
CA ILE A 20 -14.07 -7.10 -4.57
C ILE A 20 -15.37 -6.44 -4.08
N ILE A 21 -15.30 -5.69 -2.98
CA ILE A 21 -16.46 -4.96 -2.44
C ILE A 21 -17.01 -3.98 -3.47
N LEU A 22 -16.16 -3.23 -4.14
CA LEU A 22 -16.56 -2.31 -5.21
C LEU A 22 -17.28 -3.06 -6.34
N LEU A 23 -16.74 -4.20 -6.80
CA LEU A 23 -17.38 -5.00 -7.84
C LEU A 23 -18.76 -5.50 -7.40
N ILE A 24 -18.89 -6.03 -6.18
CA ILE A 24 -20.19 -6.46 -5.63
C ILE A 24 -21.17 -5.30 -5.62
N LEU A 25 -20.73 -4.13 -5.14
CA LEU A 25 -21.58 -2.95 -5.03
C LEU A 25 -22.04 -2.45 -6.41
N ASN A 26 -21.16 -2.49 -7.41
CA ASN A 26 -21.48 -2.13 -8.78
C ASN A 26 -22.52 -3.06 -9.41
N TYR A 27 -22.51 -4.35 -9.08
CA TYR A 27 -23.51 -5.30 -9.60
C TYR A 27 -24.83 -5.33 -8.82
N THR A 28 -24.87 -4.77 -7.60
CA THR A 28 -26.04 -4.90 -6.71
C THR A 28 -26.75 -3.57 -6.45
N ILE A 29 -26.05 -2.58 -5.88
CA ILE A 29 -26.66 -1.36 -5.33
C ILE A 29 -26.39 -0.14 -6.21
N ALA A 30 -25.19 -0.04 -6.79
CA ALA A 30 -24.71 1.19 -7.44
C ALA A 30 -24.05 0.88 -8.80
N PRO A 31 -24.83 0.59 -9.86
CA PRO A 31 -24.30 0.37 -11.19
C PRO A 31 -23.73 1.69 -11.76
N ILE A 32 -22.41 1.82 -11.69
CA ILE A 32 -21.66 3.03 -12.04
C ILE A 32 -21.17 3.06 -13.49
N GLY A 33 -21.58 2.06 -14.29
CA GLY A 33 -21.23 1.93 -15.69
C GLY A 33 -19.86 1.27 -15.92
N ARG A 34 -19.71 0.60 -17.07
CA ARG A 34 -18.52 -0.20 -17.41
C ARG A 34 -17.24 0.64 -17.52
N GLU A 35 -17.36 1.89 -17.97
CA GLU A 35 -16.21 2.79 -18.09
C GLU A 35 -15.57 3.08 -16.73
N LEU A 36 -16.39 3.38 -15.70
CA LEU A 36 -15.85 3.72 -14.38
C LEU A 36 -15.24 2.51 -13.69
N VAL A 37 -15.82 1.32 -13.88
CA VAL A 37 -15.23 0.06 -13.39
C VAL A 37 -13.85 -0.18 -14.02
N TRP A 38 -13.71 0.04 -15.33
CA TRP A 38 -12.40 -0.11 -15.98
C TRP A 38 -11.36 0.87 -15.44
N ARG A 39 -11.75 2.14 -15.27
CA ARG A 39 -10.90 3.17 -14.66
C ARG A 39 -10.50 2.80 -13.24
N PHE A 40 -11.41 2.21 -12.45
CA PHE A 40 -11.12 1.72 -11.10
C PHE A 40 -10.08 0.59 -11.12
N ILE A 41 -10.24 -0.42 -11.99
CA ILE A 41 -9.29 -1.53 -12.09
C ILE A 41 -7.89 -1.05 -12.48
N VAL A 42 -7.80 -0.16 -13.47
CA VAL A 42 -6.52 0.45 -13.86
C VAL A 42 -5.94 1.24 -12.69
N GLY A 43 -6.75 2.02 -11.98
CA GLY A 43 -6.33 2.74 -10.77
C GLY A 43 -5.83 1.80 -9.67
N ALA A 44 -6.50 0.67 -9.43
CA ALA A 44 -6.10 -0.32 -8.46
C ALA A 44 -4.72 -0.92 -8.80
N VAL A 45 -4.44 -1.18 -10.07
CA VAL A 45 -3.11 -1.61 -10.53
C VAL A 45 -2.05 -0.54 -10.23
N PHE A 46 -2.32 0.72 -10.55
CA PHE A 46 -1.41 1.82 -10.23
C PHE A 46 -1.16 1.98 -8.74
N ILE A 47 -2.20 1.83 -7.90
CA ILE A 47 -2.08 1.84 -6.44
C ILE A 47 -1.20 0.69 -5.97
N ILE A 48 -1.39 -0.53 -6.49
CA ILE A 48 -0.58 -1.69 -6.11
C ILE A 48 0.90 -1.47 -6.46
N LEU A 49 1.19 -0.98 -7.67
CA LEU A 49 2.55 -0.67 -8.11
C LEU A 49 3.17 0.45 -7.27
N GLY A 50 2.45 1.56 -7.10
CA GLY A 50 2.92 2.73 -6.37
C GLY A 50 3.15 2.46 -4.89
N LEU A 51 2.17 1.85 -4.20
CA LEU A 51 2.31 1.50 -2.79
C LEU A 51 3.36 0.41 -2.57
N GLY A 52 3.46 -0.58 -3.46
CA GLY A 52 4.48 -1.64 -3.35
C GLY A 52 5.90 -1.08 -3.37
N ILE A 53 6.18 -0.16 -4.31
CA ILE A 53 7.47 0.53 -4.41
C ILE A 53 7.66 1.50 -3.23
N PHE A 54 6.64 2.26 -2.87
CA PHE A 54 6.69 3.23 -1.77
C PHE A 54 7.02 2.57 -0.43
N LEU A 55 6.33 1.48 -0.08
CA LEU A 55 6.56 0.74 1.17
C LEU A 55 7.95 0.10 1.19
N PHE A 56 8.40 -0.44 0.06
CA PHE A 56 9.76 -0.95 -0.05
C PHE A 56 10.82 0.15 0.19
N GLY A 57 10.63 1.34 -0.40
CA GLY A 57 11.49 2.49 -0.16
C GLY A 57 11.44 2.99 1.29
N ALA A 58 10.25 2.99 1.90
CA ALA A 58 10.05 3.38 3.29
C ALA A 58 10.79 2.45 4.27
N ASP A 59 10.72 1.14 4.06
CA ASP A 59 11.43 0.16 4.89
C ASP A 59 12.96 0.30 4.77
N LEU A 60 13.46 0.61 3.57
CA LEU A 60 14.91 0.75 3.33
C LEU A 60 15.50 2.07 3.85
N ALA A 61 14.74 3.16 3.80
CA ALA A 61 15.26 4.49 4.11
C ALA A 61 14.60 5.07 5.37
N ILE A 62 13.29 5.23 5.36
CA ILE A 62 12.56 5.97 6.41
C ILE A 62 12.63 5.24 7.75
N GLN A 63 12.45 3.92 7.75
CA GLN A 63 12.48 3.12 8.96
C GLN A 63 13.83 3.16 9.71
N PRO A 64 14.99 2.92 9.06
CA PRO A 64 16.28 3.02 9.74
C PRO A 64 16.61 4.46 10.17
N ILE A 65 16.25 5.47 9.36
CA ILE A 65 16.41 6.88 9.76
C ILE A 65 15.64 7.16 11.06
N GLY A 66 14.38 6.71 11.13
CA GLY A 66 13.55 6.85 12.34
C GLY A 66 14.16 6.16 13.56
N GLN A 67 14.69 4.94 13.40
CA GLN A 67 15.34 4.19 14.48
C GLN A 67 16.62 4.88 14.97
N HIS A 68 17.49 5.32 14.06
CA HIS A 68 18.73 6.01 14.43
C HIS A 68 18.47 7.35 15.11
N MET A 69 17.55 8.15 14.55
CA MET A 69 17.16 9.44 15.12
C MET A 69 16.51 9.27 16.50
N GLY A 70 15.57 8.33 16.63
CA GLY A 70 14.91 8.00 17.89
C GLY A 70 15.92 7.54 18.96
N SER A 71 16.83 6.62 18.61
CA SER A 71 17.87 6.15 19.53
C SER A 71 18.81 7.26 20.00
N SER A 72 19.09 8.24 19.14
CA SER A 72 19.95 9.39 19.44
C SER A 72 19.28 10.37 20.40
N ILE A 73 17.96 10.58 20.26
CA ILE A 73 17.17 11.41 21.18
C ILE A 73 17.14 10.79 22.58
N THR A 74 16.84 9.50 22.69
CA THR A 74 16.79 8.80 23.99
C THR A 74 18.17 8.74 24.65
N ARG A 75 19.23 8.53 23.87
CA ARG A 75 20.62 8.54 24.37
C ARG A 75 21.05 9.90 24.94
N LYS A 76 20.62 11.01 24.32
CA LYS A 76 20.92 12.37 24.82
C LYS A 76 20.19 12.72 26.13
N ARG A 77 19.12 12.00 26.50
CA ARG A 77 18.31 12.29 27.70
C ARG A 77 18.63 11.38 28.90
N SER A 78 19.64 10.51 28.78
CA SER A 78 20.11 9.61 29.84
C SER A 78 21.26 10.20 30.68
N LEU A 79 21.43 11.52 30.68
CA LEU A 79 22.29 12.27 31.60
C LEU A 79 21.39 13.05 32.56
#